data_AF-A0A973EMV8-F1
#
_entry.id   AF-A0A973EMV8-F1
#
_cell.length_a   1.000
_cell.length_b   1.000
_cell.length_c   1.000
_cell.angle_alpha   90.00
_cell.angle_beta   90.00
_cell.angle_gamma   90.00
#
_symmetry.space_group_name_H-M   'P 1'
#
loop_
_entity.id
_entity.type
_entity.pdbx_description
1 polymer ?
#
loop_
_entity_poly.entity_id
_entity_poly.type
_entity_poly.pdbx_seq_one_letter_code
_entity_poly.pdbx_strand_id
1 'polypeptide(L)'
;MKTVRGDLPQKAFANRLAVHVNTVQRWEAGTRLPCADDLLRMQQQFDININWLLSGDGPKHLSELEQPRPAEVVPIENGFIESFRTWVAELISEDSAYRGWFKVQLMKCFPEFKEWVEKKQGGRSSENSSPMTHENSA
;
A
#
# COMPACT_ATOMS: atom_id res chain seq x y z
N MET A 1 22.84 -16.69 1.01
CA MET A 1 23.93 -15.88 0.39
C MET A 1 23.93 -15.81 -1.12
N LYS A 2 23.91 -16.93 -1.86
CA LYS A 2 23.87 -16.87 -3.33
C LYS A 2 22.74 -15.99 -3.86
N THR A 3 21.58 -16.06 -3.23
CA THR A 3 20.38 -15.24 -3.53
C THR A 3 20.55 -13.74 -3.26
N VAL A 4 21.45 -13.35 -2.35
CA VAL A 4 21.78 -11.94 -2.07
C VAL A 4 22.77 -11.41 -3.11
N ARG A 5 23.75 -12.23 -3.48
CA ARG A 5 24.74 -11.88 -4.51
C ARG A 5 24.11 -11.79 -5.91
N GLY A 6 23.11 -12.63 -6.21
CA GLY A 6 22.53 -12.75 -7.54
C GLY A 6 23.59 -13.14 -8.57
N ASP A 7 23.62 -12.43 -9.69
CA ASP A 7 24.52 -12.71 -10.82
C ASP A 7 25.93 -12.11 -10.66
N LEU A 8 26.17 -11.32 -9.60
CA LEU A 8 27.48 -10.73 -9.38
C LEU A 8 28.54 -11.83 -9.13
N PRO A 9 29.75 -11.74 -9.71
CA PRO A 9 30.83 -12.64 -9.35
C PRO A 9 31.18 -12.55 -7.85
N GLN A 10 31.56 -13.66 -7.21
CA GLN A 10 31.92 -13.68 -5.78
C GLN A 10 32.96 -12.63 -5.40
N LYS A 11 33.96 -12.40 -6.28
CA LYS A 11 34.99 -11.37 -6.08
C LYS A 11 34.41 -9.95 -6.08
N ALA A 12 33.48 -9.65 -6.99
CA ALA A 12 32.83 -8.34 -7.05
C ALA A 12 31.95 -8.09 -5.82
N PHE A 13 31.21 -9.12 -5.40
CA PHE A 13 30.40 -9.08 -4.18
C PHE A 13 31.26 -8.86 -2.93
N ALA A 14 32.36 -9.59 -2.80
CA ALA A 14 33.31 -9.45 -1.71
C ALA A 14 33.91 -8.04 -1.63
N ASN A 15 34.34 -7.50 -2.78
CA ASN A 15 34.87 -6.14 -2.88
C ASN A 15 33.84 -5.10 -2.43
N ARG A 16 32.57 -5.22 -2.84
CA ARG A 16 31.50 -4.28 -2.46
C ARG A 16 31.18 -4.32 -0.97
N LEU A 17 31.37 -5.47 -0.33
CA LEU A 17 31.23 -5.64 1.13
C LEU A 17 32.52 -5.37 1.90
N ALA A 18 33.62 -5.01 1.23
CA ALA A 18 34.94 -4.85 1.82
C ALA A 18 35.42 -6.08 2.63
N VAL A 19 35.14 -7.28 2.13
CA VAL A 19 35.58 -8.55 2.72
C VAL A 19 36.44 -9.35 1.73
N HIS A 20 37.20 -10.31 2.25
CA HIS A 20 37.96 -11.23 1.40
C HIS A 20 37.01 -12.20 0.67
N VAL A 21 37.35 -12.59 -0.58
CA VAL A 21 36.52 -13.51 -1.38
C VAL A 21 36.28 -14.86 -0.70
N ASN A 22 37.28 -15.39 0.01
CA ASN A 22 37.15 -16.62 0.80
C ASN A 22 36.09 -16.50 1.91
N THR A 23 35.86 -15.31 2.44
CA THR A 23 34.81 -15.07 3.44
C THR A 23 33.43 -15.30 2.81
N VAL A 24 33.20 -14.74 1.62
CA VAL A 24 31.97 -14.98 0.84
C VAL A 24 31.79 -16.46 0.50
N GLN A 25 32.86 -17.14 0.07
CA GLN A 25 32.81 -18.58 -0.22
C GLN A 25 32.39 -19.40 1.00
N ARG A 26 32.92 -19.08 2.19
CA ARG A 26 32.55 -19.77 3.43
C ARG A 26 31.10 -19.51 3.81
N TRP A 27 30.59 -18.30 3.59
CA TRP A 27 29.18 -17.98 3.79
C TRP A 27 28.27 -18.73 2.82
N GLU A 28 28.64 -18.82 1.54
CA GLU A 28 27.86 -19.57 0.54
C GLU A 28 27.90 -21.08 0.76
N ALA A 29 28.99 -21.60 1.32
CA ALA A 29 29.12 -23.01 1.71
C ALA A 29 28.46 -23.33 3.06
N GLY A 30 27.96 -22.33 3.80
CA GLY A 30 27.37 -22.52 5.13
C GLY A 30 28.37 -22.90 6.22
N THR A 31 29.69 -22.87 5.93
CA THR A 31 30.75 -23.22 6.89
C THR A 31 31.05 -22.10 7.88
N ARG A 32 30.54 -20.90 7.62
CA ARG A 32 30.65 -19.72 8.49
C ARG A 32 29.45 -18.81 8.24
N LEU A 33 28.94 -18.17 9.30
CA LEU A 33 27.92 -17.13 9.18
C LEU A 33 28.56 -15.72 9.10
N PRO A 34 27.93 -14.75 8.41
CA PRO A 34 28.30 -13.33 8.49
C PRO A 34 28.12 -12.80 9.91
N CYS A 35 28.97 -11.86 10.34
CA CYS A 35 28.75 -11.16 11.61
C CYS A 35 27.74 -10.01 11.44
N ALA A 36 27.39 -9.36 12.55
CA ALA A 36 26.46 -8.23 12.55
C ALA A 36 26.89 -7.10 11.58
N ASP A 37 28.19 -6.76 11.56
CA ASP A 37 28.70 -5.73 10.64
C ASP A 37 28.57 -6.14 9.17
N ASP A 38 28.78 -7.42 8.87
CA ASP A 38 28.64 -7.94 7.50
C ASP A 38 27.17 -7.89 7.05
N LEU A 39 26.24 -8.25 7.95
CA LEU A 39 24.81 -8.16 7.71
C LEU A 39 24.36 -6.71 7.47
N LEU A 40 24.88 -5.77 8.27
CA LEU A 40 24.59 -4.34 8.10
C LEU A 40 25.08 -3.82 6.74
N ARG A 41 26.30 -4.21 6.32
CA ARG A 41 26.82 -3.85 4.99
C ARG A 41 25.98 -4.44 3.87
N MET A 42 25.52 -5.68 4.00
CA MET A 42 24.64 -6.30 3.01
C MET A 42 23.32 -5.55 2.88
N GLN A 43 22.70 -5.20 4.01
CA GLN A 43 21.49 -4.39 4.03
C GLN A 43 21.70 -3.06 3.30
N GLN A 44 22.76 -2.31 3.65
CA GLN A 44 23.04 -0.98 3.08
C GLN A 44 23.41 -1.00 1.60
N GLN A 45 24.16 -2.01 1.15
CA GLN A 45 24.72 -2.04 -0.20
C GLN A 45 23.82 -2.75 -1.22
N PHE A 46 22.92 -3.62 -0.76
CA PHE A 46 22.11 -4.51 -1.60
C PHE A 46 20.61 -4.43 -1.30
N ASP A 47 20.17 -3.52 -0.44
CA ASP A 47 18.75 -3.36 -0.04
C ASP A 47 18.13 -4.69 0.43
N ILE A 48 18.81 -5.39 1.35
CA ILE A 48 18.37 -6.70 1.85
C ILE A 48 17.82 -6.57 3.27
N ASN A 49 16.63 -7.12 3.47
CA ASN A 49 16.06 -7.30 4.80
C ASN A 49 16.82 -8.40 5.57
N ILE A 50 17.44 -8.01 6.69
CA ILE A 50 18.20 -8.95 7.54
C ILE A 50 17.30 -10.02 8.13
N ASN A 51 16.04 -9.71 8.47
CA ASN A 51 15.11 -10.72 8.99
C ASN A 51 14.88 -11.82 7.96
N TRP A 52 14.54 -11.46 6.72
CA TRP A 52 14.42 -12.42 5.63
C TRP A 52 15.71 -13.20 5.39
N LEU A 53 16.87 -12.55 5.48
CA LEU A 53 18.16 -13.21 5.27
C LEU A 53 18.45 -14.29 6.34
N LEU A 54 17.96 -14.10 7.57
CA LEU A 54 18.20 -15.01 8.70
C LEU A 54 17.10 -16.07 8.87
N SER A 55 15.83 -15.71 8.67
CA SER A 55 14.69 -16.62 8.86
C SER A 55 14.20 -17.26 7.56
N GLY A 56 14.42 -16.61 6.42
CA GLY A 56 13.76 -16.95 5.15
C GLY A 56 12.34 -16.41 5.01
N ASP A 57 11.82 -15.74 6.04
CA ASP A 57 10.45 -15.26 6.10
C ASP A 57 10.34 -13.76 5.84
N GLY A 58 9.22 -13.35 5.24
CA GLY A 58 8.90 -11.96 4.97
C GLY A 58 9.48 -11.43 3.64
N PRO A 59 9.43 -10.11 3.43
CA PRO A 59 9.94 -9.48 2.22
C PRO A 59 11.46 -9.54 2.15
N LYS A 60 11.97 -9.76 0.94
CA LYS A 60 13.41 -9.91 0.70
C LYS A 60 14.13 -8.56 0.78
N HIS A 61 13.49 -7.52 0.24
CA HIS A 61 14.06 -6.18 0.14
C HIS A 61 13.47 -5.24 1.21
N LEU A 62 14.23 -4.24 1.67
CA LEU A 62 13.66 -3.27 2.62
C LEU A 62 12.64 -2.37 1.92
N SER A 63 12.86 -2.04 0.65
CA SER A 63 11.91 -1.32 -0.19
C SER A 63 10.53 -2.02 -0.30
N GLU A 64 10.47 -3.34 -0.10
CA GLU A 64 9.21 -4.09 -0.01
C GLU A 64 8.53 -3.96 1.37
N LEU A 65 9.28 -3.74 2.45
CA LEU A 65 8.71 -3.32 3.75
C LEU A 65 8.15 -1.90 3.67
N GLU A 66 8.76 -1.06 2.83
CA GLU A 66 8.34 0.31 2.56
C GLU A 66 7.16 0.42 1.60
N GLN A 67 6.61 -0.69 1.09
CA GLN A 67 5.22 -0.65 0.68
C GLN A 67 4.40 -0.55 1.96
N PRO A 68 3.82 0.63 2.27
CA PRO A 68 2.77 0.61 3.26
C PRO A 68 1.72 -0.32 2.65
N ARG A 69 1.37 -1.39 3.36
CA ARG A 69 -0.04 -1.78 3.39
C ARG A 69 -0.78 -0.44 3.51
N PRO A 70 -1.70 -0.06 2.62
CA PRO A 70 -2.37 1.23 2.72
C PRO A 70 -3.27 1.19 3.96
N ALA A 71 -2.67 1.26 5.15
CA ALA A 71 -3.21 2.08 6.20
C ALA A 71 -3.02 3.48 5.63
N GLU A 72 -4.10 4.03 5.07
CA GLU A 72 -4.18 5.47 4.86
C GLU A 72 -3.62 6.11 6.13
N VAL A 73 -2.50 6.83 5.99
CA VAL A 73 -2.04 7.71 7.05
C VAL A 73 -3.10 8.80 7.11
N VAL A 74 -4.19 8.54 7.84
CA VAL A 74 -5.21 9.52 8.12
C VAL A 74 -4.57 10.53 9.08
N PRO A 75 -4.48 11.81 8.70
CA PRO A 75 -4.09 12.86 9.63
C PRO A 75 -4.92 12.71 10.91
N ILE A 76 -4.34 12.99 12.09
CA ILE A 76 -5.05 12.88 13.37
C ILE A 76 -6.38 13.68 13.35
N GLU A 77 -6.43 14.76 12.56
CA GLU A 77 -7.63 15.56 12.26
C GLU A 77 -8.79 14.72 11.68
N ASN A 78 -8.51 13.64 10.96
CA ASN A 78 -9.50 12.77 10.34
C ASN A 78 -9.94 11.59 11.24
N GLY A 79 -9.35 11.41 12.43
CA GLY A 79 -9.69 10.28 13.31
C GLY A 79 -11.17 10.25 13.73
N PHE A 80 -11.79 11.43 13.93
CA PHE A 80 -13.22 11.53 14.19
C PHE A 80 -14.06 11.15 12.97
N ILE A 81 -13.67 11.60 11.78
CA ILE A 81 -14.40 11.33 10.54
C ILE A 81 -14.35 9.83 10.20
N GLU A 82 -13.23 9.17 10.42
CA GLU A 82 -13.13 7.72 10.22
C GLU A 82 -13.95 6.95 11.25
N SER A 83 -13.88 7.33 12.52
CA SER A 83 -14.73 6.74 13.56
C SER A 83 -16.22 6.92 13.23
N PHE A 84 -16.61 8.10 12.74
CA PHE A 84 -17.97 8.39 12.30
C PHE A 84 -18.37 7.56 11.08
N ARG A 85 -17.49 7.40 10.09
CA ARG A 85 -17.71 6.55 8.91
C ARG A 85 -17.93 5.09 9.29
N THR A 86 -17.07 4.55 10.15
CA THR A 86 -17.18 3.17 10.64
C THR A 86 -18.50 2.96 11.38
N TRP A 87 -18.84 3.86 12.30
CA TRP A 87 -20.10 3.80 13.03
C TRP A 87 -21.32 3.85 12.11
N VAL A 88 -21.34 4.76 11.13
CA VAL A 88 -22.43 4.83 10.14
C VAL A 88 -22.52 3.54 9.33
N ALA A 89 -21.40 2.94 8.93
CA ALA A 89 -21.40 1.68 8.18
C ALA A 89 -21.97 0.51 9.01
N GLU A 90 -21.59 0.41 10.29
CA GLU A 90 -22.11 -0.58 11.23
C GLU A 90 -23.62 -0.39 11.47
N LEU A 91 -24.04 0.84 11.77
CA LEU A 91 -25.45 1.20 11.98
C LEU A 91 -26.33 0.83 10.78
N ILE A 92 -25.83 1.09 9.58
CA ILE A 92 -26.51 0.75 8.32
C ILE A 92 -26.57 -0.77 8.14
N SER A 93 -25.59 -1.54 8.61
CA SER A 93 -25.55 -3.00 8.43
C SER A 93 -26.55 -3.77 9.30
N GLU A 94 -26.88 -3.26 10.48
CA GLU A 94 -27.72 -3.95 11.46
C GLU A 94 -29.22 -3.93 11.11
N ASP A 95 -29.74 -2.83 10.54
CA ASP A 95 -31.17 -2.72 10.20
C ASP A 95 -31.46 -1.75 9.05
N SER A 96 -32.13 -2.25 8.00
CA SER A 96 -32.53 -1.49 6.81
C SER A 96 -33.50 -0.34 7.08
N ALA A 97 -34.32 -0.42 8.14
CA ALA A 97 -35.28 0.62 8.52
C ALA A 97 -34.57 1.86 9.10
N TYR A 98 -33.47 1.66 9.83
CA TYR A 98 -32.68 2.74 10.41
C TYR A 98 -31.97 3.59 9.36
N ARG A 99 -31.64 3.02 8.20
CA ARG A 99 -31.06 3.77 7.07
C ARG A 99 -31.99 4.90 6.61
N GLY A 100 -33.28 4.59 6.50
CA GLY A 100 -34.29 5.54 6.07
C GLY A 100 -34.49 6.67 7.08
N TRP A 101 -34.68 6.30 8.35
CA TRP A 101 -34.81 7.26 9.45
C TRP A 101 -33.58 8.17 9.58
N PHE A 102 -32.37 7.57 9.63
CA PHE A 102 -31.12 8.29 9.79
C PHE A 102 -30.92 9.29 8.64
N LYS A 103 -31.21 8.90 7.40
CA LYS A 103 -31.16 9.79 6.24
C LYS A 103 -32.09 11.00 6.40
N VAL A 104 -33.33 10.78 6.81
CA VAL A 104 -34.29 11.89 7.03
C VAL A 104 -33.78 12.81 8.13
N GLN A 105 -33.29 12.25 9.24
CA GLN A 105 -32.84 13.02 10.38
C GLN A 105 -31.56 13.82 10.06
N LEU A 106 -30.59 13.21 9.38
CA LEU A 106 -29.36 13.86 8.95
C LEU A 106 -29.64 15.07 8.05
N MET A 107 -30.57 14.91 7.10
CA MET A 107 -30.95 15.98 6.18
C MET A 107 -31.76 17.09 6.86
N LYS A 108 -32.48 16.79 7.94
CA LYS A 108 -33.17 17.80 8.76
C LYS A 108 -32.20 18.59 9.63
N CYS A 109 -31.21 17.91 10.23
CA CYS A 109 -30.23 18.54 11.11
C CYS A 109 -29.19 19.37 10.33
N PHE A 110 -28.94 19.05 9.06
CA PHE A 110 -27.95 19.73 8.23
C PHE A 110 -28.55 20.17 6.87
N PRO A 111 -29.28 21.32 6.82
CA PRO A 111 -29.89 21.82 5.59
C PRO A 111 -28.87 22.10 4.47
N GLU A 112 -27.69 22.64 4.79
CA GLU A 112 -26.61 22.90 3.82
C GLU A 112 -26.10 21.60 3.17
N PHE A 113 -25.99 20.52 3.95
CA PHE A 113 -25.63 19.21 3.43
C PHE A 113 -26.71 18.67 2.51
N LYS A 114 -27.99 18.88 2.85
CA LYS A 114 -29.12 18.51 2.00
C LYS A 114 -29.04 19.18 0.63
N GLU A 115 -28.85 20.50 0.61
CA GLU A 115 -28.72 21.26 -0.63
C GLU A 115 -27.52 20.79 -1.47
N TRP A 116 -26.39 20.50 -0.83
CA TRP A 116 -25.21 19.95 -1.50
C TRP A 116 -25.48 18.57 -2.14
N VAL A 117 -26.18 17.68 -1.43
CA VAL A 117 -26.56 16.34 -1.93
C VAL A 117 -27.48 16.45 -3.15
N GLU A 118 -28.47 17.34 -3.11
CA GLU A 118 -29.43 17.57 -4.20
C GLU A 118 -28.73 18.13 -5.45
N LYS A 119 -27.80 19.08 -5.26
CA LYS A 119 -26.99 19.66 -6.35
C LYS A 119 -26.09 18.63 -7.05
N LYS A 120 -25.49 17.70 -6.28
CA LYS A 120 -24.65 16.62 -6.84
C LYS A 120 -25.45 15.57 -7.62
N GLN A 121 -26.71 15.33 -7.25
CA GLN A 121 -27.58 14.39 -7.96
C GLN A 121 -28.18 14.99 -9.24
N GLY A 122 -28.45 16.30 -9.27
CA GLY A 122 -28.94 17.00 -10.47
C GLY A 122 -27.92 17.17 -11.61
N GLY A 123 -26.61 17.06 -11.32
CA GLY A 123 -25.54 17.26 -12.31
C GLY A 123 -25.17 16.02 -13.15
N ARG A 124 -25.70 14.83 -12.85
CA ARG A 124 -25.29 13.58 -13.53
C ARG A 124 -26.10 13.26 -14.79
N SER A 125 -26.96 14.17 -15.25
CA SER A 125 -27.89 13.95 -16.37
C SER A 125 -27.55 14.70 -17.67
N SER A 126 -26.42 15.43 -17.75
CA SER A 126 -26.15 16.34 -18.89
C SER A 126 -24.80 16.16 -19.62
N GLU A 127 -24.21 14.97 -19.64
CA GLU A 127 -22.94 14.74 -20.40
C GLU A 127 -22.95 13.59 -21.42
N ASN A 128 -24.11 13.03 -21.77
CA ASN A 128 -24.23 12.18 -22.96
C ASN A 128 -25.13 12.84 -24.01
N SER A 129 -24.61 13.85 -24.69
CA SER A 129 -25.13 14.28 -25.99
C SER A 129 -23.97 14.31 -26.98
N SER A 130 -23.98 13.39 -27.93
CA SER A 130 -23.13 13.40 -29.10
C SER A 130 -23.86 12.74 -30.28
N PRO A 131 -23.53 13.13 -31.51
CA PRO A 131 -24.48 13.85 -32.37
C PRO A 131 -25.12 12.97 -33.44
N MET A 132 -26.18 13.51 -34.05
CA MET A 132 -26.86 12.99 -35.24
C MET A 132 -25.88 12.46 -36.29
N THR A 133 -25.98 11.17 -36.62
CA THR A 133 -25.59 10.68 -37.95
C THR A 133 -26.82 10.77 -38.85
N HIS A 134 -26.81 11.76 -39.75
CA HIS A 134 -27.73 11.81 -40.88
C HIS A 134 -27.49 10.62 -41.82
N GLU A 135 -28.61 10.14 -42.36
CA GLU A 135 -28.75 9.19 -43.45
C GLU A 135 -27.87 9.49 -44.67
N ASN A 136 -27.51 8.45 -45.42
CA ASN A 136 -27.84 8.41 -46.85
C ASN A 136 -27.81 6.98 -47.39
N SER A 137 -28.97 6.54 -47.84
CA SER A 137 -29.14 5.44 -48.80
C SER A 137 -28.81 5.91 -50.21
N ALA A 138 -28.04 5.11 -50.95
CA ALA A 138 -28.10 4.96 -52.40
C ALA A 138 -27.53 3.59 -52.77
#